data_AF-A0A494VJS4-F1
#
_entry.id   AF-A0A494VJS4-F1
#
_cell.length_a   1.000
_cell.length_b   1.000
_cell.length_c   1.000
_cell.angle_alpha   90.00
_cell.angle_beta   90.00
_cell.angle_gamma   90.00
#
_symmetry.space_group_name_H-M   'P 1'
#
loop_
_entity.id
_entity.type
_entity.pdbx_description
1 polymer ?
#
loop_
_entity_poly.entity_id
_entity_poly.type
_entity_poly.pdbx_seq_one_letter_code
_entity_poly.pdbx_strand_id
1 'polypeptide(L)' 'MTDSLAYTYVKLVLEQEFPVRYHCLTNTRNLHYELTNIIELCAPLLLGLEEDDPFLRYELIGIIAVYLQELEPGN' A
#
# COMPACT_ATOMS: atom_id res chain seq x y z
N MET A 1 12.10 -4.99 10.95
CA MET A 1 11.97 -3.53 11.16
C MET A 1 11.48 -2.98 9.85
N THR A 2 10.21 -2.62 9.78
CA THR A 2 9.67 -1.94 8.59
C THR A 2 10.36 -0.59 8.48
N ASP A 3 10.94 -0.29 7.33
CA ASP A 3 11.51 1.03 7.06
C ASP A 3 10.41 2.09 7.27
N SER A 4 10.65 3.06 8.15
CA SER A 4 9.66 4.06 8.52
C SER A 4 9.24 4.93 7.33
N LEU A 5 10.13 5.12 6.36
CA LEU A 5 9.87 5.89 5.15
C LEU A 5 8.92 5.11 4.24
N ALA A 6 9.26 3.86 3.92
CA ALA A 6 8.43 2.96 3.13
C ALA A 6 7.03 2.79 3.74
N TYR A 7 6.95 2.62 5.06
CA TYR A 7 5.66 2.54 5.76
C TYR A 7 4.82 3.79 5.59
N THR A 8 5.42 4.96 5.78
CA THR A 8 4.73 6.25 5.66
C THR A 8 4.26 6.50 4.23
N TYR A 9 5.13 6.21 3.25
CA TYR A 9 4.84 6.40 1.85
C TYR A 9 3.71 5.48 1.36
N VAL A 10 3.80 4.18 1.63
CA VAL A 10 2.75 3.22 1.24
C VAL A 10 1.43 3.55 1.92
N LYS A 11 1.45 3.96 3.19
CA LYS A 11 0.25 4.43 3.89
C LYS A 11 -0.37 5.63 3.18
N LEU A 12 0.43 6.61 2.77
CA LEU A 12 -0.04 7.81 2.08
C LEU A 12 -0.66 7.46 0.72
N VAL A 13 -0.02 6.59 -0.05
CA VAL A 13 -0.56 6.09 -1.33
C VAL A 13 -1.90 5.39 -1.11
N LEU A 14 -2.00 4.50 -0.11
CA LEU A 14 -3.23 3.79 0.21
C LEU A 14 -4.36 4.75 0.62
N GLU A 15 -4.06 5.74 1.45
CA GLU A 15 -5.01 6.75 1.92
C GLU A 15 -5.54 7.64 0.78
N GLN A 16 -4.66 8.06 -0.14
CA GLN A 16 -5.01 8.97 -1.23
C GLN A 16 -5.70 8.27 -2.40
N GLU A 17 -5.22 7.10 -2.80
CA GLU A 17 -5.65 6.43 -4.05
C GLU A 17 -6.74 5.38 -3.78
N PHE A 18 -6.82 4.85 -2.55
CA PHE A 18 -7.80 3.84 -2.16
C PHE A 18 -8.55 4.21 -0.87
N PRO A 19 -9.17 5.41 -0.78
CA PRO A 19 -9.70 5.96 0.47
C PRO A 19 -10.78 5.08 1.11
N VAL A 20 -11.63 4.43 0.31
CA VAL A 20 -12.68 3.52 0.80
C VAL A 20 -12.07 2.32 1.51
N ARG A 21 -11.02 1.73 0.92
CA ARG A 21 -10.30 0.57 1.49
C ARG A 21 -9.53 0.97 2.73
N TYR A 22 -8.80 2.08 2.66
CA TYR A 22 -8.10 2.63 3.80
C TYR A 22 -9.02 2.85 5.00
N HIS A 23 -10.20 3.43 4.78
CA HIS A 23 -11.19 3.63 5.84
C HIS A 23 -11.73 2.31 6.39
N CYS A 24 -12.05 1.34 5.52
CA CYS A 24 -12.49 0.00 5.93
C CYS A 24 -11.44 -0.69 6.82
N LEU A 25 -10.19 -0.73 6.37
CA LEU A 25 -9.07 -1.34 7.09
C LEU A 25 -8.76 -0.65 8.42
N THR A 26 -8.94 0.67 8.48
CA THR A 26 -8.83 1.44 9.72
C THR A 26 -9.92 1.04 10.71
N ASN A 27 -11.17 0.96 10.24
CA ASN A 27 -12.31 0.61 11.08
C ASN A 27 -12.25 -0.84 11.60
N THR A 28 -11.74 -1.77 10.79
CA THR A 28 -11.55 -3.17 11.19
C THR A 28 -10.27 -3.42 11.99
N ARG A 29 -9.44 -2.39 12.21
CA ARG A 29 -8.12 -2.47 12.87
C ARG A 29 -7.12 -3.39 12.16
N ASN A 30 -7.33 -3.66 10.88
CA ASN A 30 -6.42 -4.48 10.06
C ASN A 30 -5.39 -3.65 9.31
N LEU A 31 -5.51 -2.31 9.30
CA LEU A 31 -4.63 -1.41 8.52
C LEU A 31 -3.13 -1.72 8.66
N HIS A 32 -2.64 -1.91 9.89
CA HIS A 32 -1.21 -2.16 10.10
C HIS A 32 -0.74 -3.49 9.51
N TYR A 33 -1.58 -4.52 9.61
CA TYR A 33 -1.30 -5.84 9.04
C TYR A 33 -1.27 -5.76 7.51
N GLU A 34 -2.28 -5.14 6.90
CA GLU A 34 -2.35 -5.00 5.45
C GLU A 34 -1.23 -4.13 4.89
N LEU A 35 -0.86 -3.04 5.58
CA LEU A 35 0.28 -2.21 5.18
C LEU A 35 1.57 -3.01 5.18
N THR A 36 1.76 -3.91 6.15
CA THR A 36 2.95 -4.77 6.20
C THR A 36 2.99 -5.70 5.00
N ASN A 37 1.87 -6.35 4.67
CA ASN A 37 1.77 -7.21 3.48
C ASN A 37 2.05 -6.45 2.18
N ILE A 38 1.47 -5.25 2.03
CA ILE A 38 1.70 -4.39 0.86
C ILE A 38 3.17 -4.00 0.75
N ILE A 39 3.81 -3.61 1.87
CA ILE A 39 5.23 -3.24 1.87
C ILE A 39 6.11 -4.44 1.48
N GLU A 40 5.78 -5.64 1.93
CA GLU A 40 6.50 -6.86 1.53
C GLU A 40 6.36 -7.14 0.03
N LEU A 41 5.15 -6.98 -0.53
CA LEU A 41 4.91 -7.12 -1.97
C LEU A 41 5.67 -6.07 -2.79
N CYS A 42 5.77 -4.85 -2.25
CA CYS A 42 6.39 -3.72 -2.93
C CYS A 42 7.88 -3.57 -2.61
N ALA A 43 8.48 -4.45 -1.80
CA ALA A 43 9.83 -4.31 -1.29
C ALA A 43 10.88 -4.01 -2.39
N PRO A 44 10.86 -4.63 -3.58
CA PRO A 44 11.81 -4.31 -4.65
C PRO A 44 11.70 -2.87 -5.17
N LEU A 45 10.49 -2.30 -5.20
CA LEU A 45 10.25 -0.93 -5.66
C LEU A 45 10.60 0.10 -4.60
N LEU A 46 10.46 -0.30 -3.33
CA LEU A 46 10.76 0.57 -2.19
C LEU A 46 12.28 0.62 -1.89
N LEU A 47 13.08 -0.23 -2.52
CA LEU A 47 14.55 -0.13 -2.49
C LEU A 47 14.99 1.11 -3.28
N GLY A 48 15.46 2.13 -2.56
CA GLY A 48 15.84 3.39 -3.17
C GLY A 48 14.65 4.33 -3.42
N LEU A 49 13.60 4.22 -2.61
CA LEU A 49 12.42 5.08 -2.61
C LEU A 49 12.78 6.57 -2.80
N GLU A 50 12.39 7.12 -3.96
CA GLU A 50 12.36 8.55 -4.25
C GLU A 50 10.89 9.00 -4.26
N GLU A 51 10.46 9.71 -3.20
CA GLU A 51 9.03 10.03 -2.99
C GLU A 51 8.40 10.84 -4.13
N ASP A 52 9.23 11.62 -4.85
CA ASP A 52 8.84 12.47 -5.97
C ASP A 52 8.85 11.74 -7.33
N ASP A 53 9.22 10.46 -7.39
CA ASP A 53 9.18 9.68 -8.63
C ASP A 53 7.74 9.29 -8.99
N PRO A 54 7.14 9.87 -10.06
CA PRO A 54 5.79 9.53 -10.46
C PRO A 54 5.68 8.07 -10.96
N PHE A 55 6.74 7.48 -11.52
CA PHE A 55 6.71 6.10 -12.02
C PHE A 55 6.57 5.12 -10.86
N LEU A 56 7.39 5.29 -9.82
CA LEU A 56 7.30 4.52 -8.59
C LEU A 56 5.89 4.57 -7.99
N ARG A 57 5.29 5.76 -7.94
CA ARG A 57 3.93 5.93 -7.43
C ARG A 57 2.90 5.11 -8.23
N TYR A 58 2.94 5.18 -9.56
CA TYR A 58 1.98 4.45 -10.40
C TYR A 58 2.18 2.93 -10.33
N GLU A 59 3.42 2.45 -10.25
CA GLU A 59 3.70 1.01 -10.08
C GLU A 59 3.16 0.49 -8.74
N LEU A 60 3.37 1.25 -7.66
CA LEU A 60 2.81 0.92 -6.33
C LEU A 60 1.28 0.89 -6.35
N ILE A 61 0.63 1.86 -6.99
CA ILE A 61 -0.83 1.87 -7.16
C ILE A 61 -1.29 0.59 -7.87
N GLY A 62 -0.61 0.18 -8.94
CA GLY A 62 -0.92 -1.04 -9.67
C GLY A 62 -0.86 -2.29 -8.80
N ILE A 63 0.22 -2.47 -8.04
CA ILE A 63 0.40 -3.62 -7.15
C ILE A 63 -0.66 -3.62 -6.03
N ILE A 64 -0.91 -2.46 -5.41
CA ILE A 64 -1.91 -2.32 -4.35
C ILE A 64 -3.31 -2.64 -4.87
N ALA A 65 -3.65 -2.17 -6.08
CA ALA A 65 -4.95 -2.45 -6.69
C ALA A 65 -5.18 -3.95 -6.88
N VAL A 66 -4.18 -4.67 -7.39
CA VAL A 66 -4.24 -6.14 -7.56
C VAL A 66 -4.39 -6.83 -6.20
N TYR A 67 -3.57 -6.44 -5.22
CA TYR A 67 -3.64 -6.99 -3.87
C TYR A 67 -5.02 -6.82 -3.22
N LEU A 68 -5.58 -5.62 -3.29
CA LEU A 68 -6.89 -5.30 -2.72
C LEU A 68 -8.03 -6.04 -3.43
N GLN A 69 -7.88 -6.34 -4.72
CA GLN A 69 -8.83 -7.16 -5.47
C GLN A 69 -8.82 -8.61 -5.00
N GLU A 70 -7.64 -9.18 -4.73
CA GLU A 70 -7.51 -10.56 -4.23
C GLU A 70 -8.07 -10.75 -2.81
N LEU A 71 -8.07 -9.69 -2.00
CA LEU A 71 -8.68 -9.68 -0.67
C LEU A 71 -10.22 -9.74 -0.69
N GLU A 72 -10.86 -9.54 -1.84
CA GLU A 72 -12.31 -9.70 -2.00
C GLU A 72 -12.63 -11.04 -2.67
N PRO A 73 -12.90 -12.11 -1.89
CA PRO A 73 -13.42 -13.34 -2.46
C PRO A 73 -14.90 -13.12 -2.84
N GLY A 74 -15.15 -12.82 -4.12
CA GLY A 74 -16.46 -12.95 -4.75
C GLY A 74 -17.12 -11.64 -5.18
N ASN A 75 -17.16 -11.45 -6.49
CA ASN A 75 -18.42 -11.11 -7.16
C ASN A 75 -19.10 -12.42 -7.57
#